data_AF-A0A9W9AWN9-F1
#
_entry.id   AF-A0A9W9AWN9-F1
#
_cell.length_a   1.000
_cell.length_b   1.000
_cell.length_c   1.000
_cell.angle_alpha   90.00
_cell.angle_beta   90.00
_cell.angle_gamma   90.00
#
_symmetry.space_group_name_H-M   'P 1'
#
loop_
_entity.id
_entity.type
_entity.pdbx_description
1 polymer ?
#
loop_
_entity_poly.entity_id
_entity_poly.type
_entity_poly.pdbx_seq_one_letter_code
_entity_poly.pdbx_strand_id
1 'polypeptide(L)'
;MQPEHSHHKKHQPYTIDYIAKLLNDLDPSNSRDASCRACLTTLFYCAACIGELTVPTIKDFSPHQHVTSSQLHWGVDHDGFSTRIIHIPQIKSSPHDSEDLYLSKQLRISDPDAAL
;
A
#
# COMPACT_ATOMS: atom_id res chain seq x y z
N MET A 1 26.88 20.95 16.20
CA MET A 1 27.44 21.38 14.90
C MET A 1 26.89 20.42 13.86
N GLN A 2 26.09 20.91 12.90
CA GLN A 2 25.62 20.14 11.75
C GLN A 2 26.61 20.39 10.61
N PRO A 3 27.06 19.38 9.85
CA PRO A 3 28.00 19.61 8.75
C PRO A 3 27.36 20.53 7.72
N GLU A 4 28.15 21.46 7.19
CA GLU A 4 27.68 22.55 6.30
C GLU A 4 27.07 22.01 4.99
N HIS A 5 27.37 20.76 4.65
CA HIS A 5 26.78 20.07 3.51
C HIS A 5 26.65 18.56 3.76
N SER A 6 25.42 18.08 3.94
CA SER A 6 25.07 16.67 3.80
C SER A 6 24.38 16.45 2.45
N HIS A 7 25.17 16.19 1.40
CA HIS A 7 24.63 15.83 0.08
C HIS A 7 24.47 14.32 -0.01
N HIS A 8 23.25 13.82 0.20
CA HIS A 8 22.93 12.43 -0.09
C HIS A 8 22.78 12.23 -1.60
N LYS A 9 23.27 11.10 -2.12
CA LYS A 9 23.07 10.72 -3.52
C LYS A 9 21.56 10.62 -3.79
N LYS A 10 21.09 11.21 -4.90
CA LYS A 10 19.69 11.07 -5.33
C LYS A 10 19.38 9.59 -5.56
N HIS A 11 18.31 9.11 -4.94
CA HIS A 11 17.78 7.77 -5.19
C HIS A 11 16.99 7.77 -6.50
N GLN A 12 17.09 6.68 -7.27
CA GLN A 12 16.26 6.50 -8.45
C GLN A 12 14.81 6.19 -8.00
N PRO A 13 13.80 6.73 -8.70
CA PRO A 13 12.42 6.43 -8.39
C PRO A 13 12.09 4.97 -8.68
N TYR A 14 11.17 4.39 -7.90
CA TYR A 14 10.57 3.10 -8.21
C TYR A 14 9.67 3.25 -9.43
N THR A 15 9.95 2.47 -10.48
CA THR A 15 9.14 2.45 -11.70
C THR A 15 8.19 1.26 -11.70
N ILE A 16 7.15 1.32 -12.53
CA ILE A 16 6.21 0.22 -12.73
C ILE A 16 6.94 -1.06 -13.16
N ASP A 17 7.91 -0.95 -14.08
CA ASP A 17 8.72 -2.10 -14.53
C ASP A 17 9.58 -2.70 -13.41
N TYR A 18 10.11 -1.86 -12.52
CA TYR A 18 10.87 -2.32 -11.38
C TYR A 18 9.98 -3.10 -10.40
N ILE A 19 8.79 -2.56 -10.10
CA ILE A 19 7.81 -3.21 -9.23
C ILE A 19 7.33 -4.53 -9.86
N ALA A 20 7.03 -4.54 -11.16
CA ALA A 20 6.62 -5.74 -11.87
C ALA A 20 7.65 -6.87 -11.79
N LYS A 21 8.96 -6.55 -11.86
CA LYS A 21 10.02 -7.55 -11.64
C LYS A 21 9.98 -8.10 -10.23
N LEU A 22 9.87 -7.22 -9.23
CA LEU A 22 9.79 -7.62 -7.82
C LEU A 22 8.58 -8.51 -7.52
N LEU A 23 7.43 -8.21 -8.14
CA LEU A 23 6.21 -9.00 -8.00
C LEU A 23 6.30 -10.38 -8.64
N ASN A 24 7.08 -10.55 -9.71
CA ASN A 24 7.30 -11.87 -10.34
C ASN A 24 8.09 -12.82 -9.44
N ASP A 25 8.93 -12.29 -8.55
CA ASP A 25 9.73 -13.10 -7.63
C ASP A 25 8.94 -13.52 -6.36
N LEU A 26 7.72 -12.99 -6.16
CA LEU A 26 6.88 -13.25 -4.98
C LEU A 26 5.81 -14.32 -5.28
N ASP A 27 5.82 -15.43 -4.52
CA ASP A 27 4.87 -16.53 -4.69
C ASP A 27 3.47 -16.16 -4.14
N PRO A 28 2.43 -16.05 -4.99
CA PRO A 28 1.09 -15.71 -4.51
C PRO A 28 0.47 -16.80 -3.63
N SER A 29 0.98 -18.03 -3.65
CA SER A 29 0.50 -19.13 -2.80
C SER A 29 1.02 -19.02 -1.35
N ASN A 30 2.09 -18.25 -1.15
CA ASN A 30 2.65 -17.99 0.17
C ASN A 30 2.00 -16.74 0.77
N SER A 31 1.41 -16.88 1.97
CA SER A 31 0.67 -15.79 2.63
C SER A 31 1.52 -14.55 2.92
N ARG A 32 2.81 -14.72 3.21
CA ARG A 32 3.74 -13.61 3.42
C ARG A 32 3.99 -12.85 2.12
N ASP A 33 4.29 -13.58 1.06
CA ASP A 33 4.59 -12.99 -0.24
C ASP A 33 3.35 -12.31 -0.83
N ALA A 34 2.17 -12.94 -0.71
CA ALA A 34 0.88 -12.35 -1.06
C ALA A 34 0.65 -11.02 -0.31
N SER A 35 0.92 -10.98 1.00
CA SER A 35 0.80 -9.76 1.81
C SER A 35 1.80 -8.68 1.38
N CYS A 36 3.04 -9.05 1.07
CA CYS A 36 4.05 -8.14 0.53
C CYS A 36 3.63 -7.56 -0.83
N ARG A 37 3.05 -8.38 -1.72
CA ARG A 37 2.50 -7.93 -3.00
C ARG A 37 1.39 -6.91 -2.80
N ALA A 38 0.40 -7.23 -1.96
CA ALA A 38 -0.73 -6.35 -1.63
C ALA A 38 -0.27 -4.98 -1.09
N CYS A 39 0.66 -5.00 -0.12
CA CYS A 39 1.20 -3.76 0.46
C CYS A 39 1.97 -2.95 -0.59
N LEU A 40 2.86 -3.60 -1.36
CA LEU A 40 3.70 -2.92 -2.34
C LEU A 40 2.88 -2.22 -3.44
N THR A 41 1.89 -2.91 -4.01
CA THR A 41 1.04 -2.33 -5.06
C THR A 41 0.18 -1.20 -4.49
N THR A 42 -0.43 -1.38 -3.32
CA THR A 42 -1.25 -0.35 -2.67
C THR A 42 -0.43 0.90 -2.33
N LEU A 43 0.75 0.74 -1.71
CA LEU A 43 1.64 1.85 -1.38
C LEU A 43 2.08 2.63 -2.62
N PHE A 44 2.36 1.92 -3.71
CA PHE A 44 2.81 2.56 -4.95
C PHE A 44 1.70 3.37 -5.63
N TYR A 45 0.50 2.80 -5.77
CA TYR A 45 -0.59 3.45 -6.49
C TYR A 45 -1.35 4.49 -5.67
N CYS A 46 -1.48 4.30 -4.34
CA CYS A 46 -2.14 5.26 -3.47
C CYS A 46 -1.19 6.28 -2.83
N ALA A 47 0.12 6.15 -3.02
CA ALA A 47 1.13 6.94 -2.30
C ALA A 47 0.96 6.91 -0.77
N ALA A 48 0.44 5.80 -0.24
CA ALA A 48 0.17 5.63 1.20
C ALA A 48 1.46 5.48 2.02
N CYS A 49 1.39 5.72 3.33
CA CYS A 49 2.53 5.49 4.21
C CYS A 49 2.67 4.00 4.56
N ILE A 50 3.90 3.47 4.52
CA ILE A 50 4.18 2.06 4.85
C ILE A 50 3.59 1.65 6.20
N GLY A 51 3.67 2.54 7.21
CA GLY A 51 3.19 2.26 8.56
C GLY A 51 1.65 2.21 8.71
N GLU A 52 0.90 2.62 7.70
CA GLU A 52 -0.58 2.55 7.72
C GLU A 52 -1.08 1.19 7.21
N LEU A 53 -0.28 0.55 6.35
CA LEU A 53 -0.64 -0.72 5.71
C LEU A 53 0.14 -1.92 6.26
N THR A 54 1.17 -1.68 7.07
CA THR A 54 2.02 -2.74 7.64
C THR A 54 2.14 -2.61 9.15
N VAL A 55 2.38 -3.75 9.81
CA VAL A 55 2.70 -3.83 11.23
C VAL A 55 4.14 -4.34 11.41
N PRO A 56 4.88 -3.90 12.45
CA PRO A 56 6.25 -4.37 12.70
C PRO A 56 6.32 -5.88 12.91
N THR A 57 5.35 -6.42 13.65
CA THR A 57 5.19 -7.86 13.86
C THR A 57 3.73 -8.26 13.84
N ILE A 58 3.46 -9.55 13.59
CA ILE A 58 2.09 -10.10 13.64
C ILE A 58 1.45 -9.91 15.02
N LYS A 59 2.25 -9.84 16.09
CA LYS A 59 1.75 -9.67 17.47
C LYS A 59 1.26 -8.25 17.75
N ASP A 60 1.70 -7.28 16.95
CA ASP A 60 1.30 -5.87 17.10
C ASP A 60 -0.02 -5.57 16.37
N PHE A 61 -0.56 -6.55 15.64
CA PHE A 61 -1.81 -6.37 14.91
C PHE A 61 -3.00 -6.20 15.85
N SER A 62 -3.78 -5.17 15.58
CA SER A 62 -5.02 -4.79 16.25
C SER A 62 -6.04 -4.39 15.19
N PRO A 63 -7.22 -5.04 15.14
CA PRO A 63 -8.24 -4.75 14.13
C PRO A 63 -8.85 -3.34 14.28
N HIS A 64 -8.61 -2.65 15.40
CA HIS A 64 -9.05 -1.28 15.62
C HIS A 64 -8.08 -0.23 15.06
N GLN A 65 -6.83 -0.60 14.83
CA GLN A 65 -5.75 0.31 14.43
C GLN A 65 -5.21 0.00 13.04
N HIS A 66 -5.47 -1.21 12.53
CA HIS A 66 -4.93 -1.69 11.27
C HIS A 66 -6.01 -2.17 10.33
N VAL A 67 -5.70 -2.11 9.04
CA VAL A 67 -6.57 -2.56 7.96
C VAL A 67 -6.85 -4.06 8.06
N THR A 68 -8.12 -4.40 7.89
CA THR A 68 -8.67 -5.76 7.89
C THR A 68 -9.41 -6.02 6.58
N SER A 69 -9.64 -7.29 6.23
CA SER A 69 -10.41 -7.64 5.02
C SER A 69 -11.84 -7.09 5.03
N SER A 70 -12.45 -6.84 6.20
CA SER A 70 -13.78 -6.22 6.29
C SER A 70 -13.80 -4.72 5.94
N GLN A 71 -12.63 -4.08 5.90
CA GLN A 71 -12.50 -2.67 5.49
C GLN A 71 -12.27 -2.51 3.98
N LEU A 72 -12.13 -3.62 3.25
CA LEU A 72 -12.09 -3.62 1.79
C LEU A 72 -13.50 -3.70 1.23
N HIS A 73 -13.84 -2.75 0.37
CA HIS A 73 -15.13 -2.74 -0.32
C HIS A 73 -15.01 -2.18 -1.72
N TRP A 74 -16.05 -2.41 -2.53
CA TRP A 74 -16.16 -1.83 -3.86
C TRP A 74 -16.92 -0.51 -3.78
N GLY A 75 -16.41 0.49 -4.49
CA GLY A 75 -17.07 1.78 -4.66
C GLY A 75 -17.04 2.23 -6.12
N VAL A 76 -17.52 3.46 -6.32
CA VAL A 76 -17.54 4.14 -7.61
C VAL A 76 -16.84 5.49 -7.42
N ASP A 77 -15.89 5.80 -8.29
CA ASP A 77 -15.22 7.10 -8.25
C ASP A 77 -16.11 8.22 -8.84
N HIS A 78 -15.61 9.45 -8.81
CA HIS A 78 -16.32 10.61 -9.34
C HIS A 78 -16.69 10.52 -10.83
N ASP A 79 -15.99 9.70 -11.60
CA ASP A 79 -16.18 9.51 -13.04
C ASP A 79 -17.06 8.28 -13.35
N GLY A 80 -17.54 7.57 -12.33
CA GLY A 80 -18.39 6.39 -12.51
C GLY A 80 -17.62 5.08 -12.66
N PHE A 81 -16.30 5.06 -12.46
CA PHE A 81 -15.51 3.83 -12.57
C PHE A 81 -15.52 3.05 -11.26
N SER A 82 -15.57 1.72 -11.38
CA SER A 82 -15.45 0.83 -10.23
C SER A 82 -14.05 0.90 -9.65
N THR A 83 -13.97 1.18 -8.34
CA THR A 83 -12.72 1.31 -7.60
C THR A 83 -12.77 0.47 -6.34
N ARG A 84 -11.63 -0.12 -5.98
CA ARG A 84 -11.47 -0.85 -4.73
C ARG A 84 -11.10 0.16 -3.65
N ILE A 85 -11.87 0.20 -2.57
CA ILE A 85 -11.66 1.14 -1.46
C ILE A 85 -11.12 0.36 -0.25
N ILE A 86 -10.05 0.89 0.34
CA ILE A 86 -9.49 0.42 1.60
C ILE A 86 -9.70 1.49 2.65
N HIS A 87 -10.49 1.18 3.67
CA HIS A 87 -10.67 2.07 4.81
C HIS A 87 -9.53 1.91 5.83
N ILE A 88 -8.73 2.96 6.02
CA ILE A 88 -7.66 3.01 7.03
C ILE A 88 -8.24 3.58 8.33
N PRO A 89 -8.22 2.82 9.44
CA PRO A 89 -8.82 3.28 10.69
C PRO A 89 -8.00 4.34 11.43
N GLN A 90 -6.68 4.41 11.22
CA GLN A 90 -5.81 5.42 11.81
C GLN A 90 -4.72 5.87 10.84
N ILE A 91 -4.64 7.17 10.57
CA ILE A 91 -3.56 7.76 9.77
C ILE A 91 -2.38 8.18 10.64
N LYS A 92 -1.17 8.10 10.09
CA LYS A 92 0.06 8.35 10.88
C LYS A 92 0.16 9.80 11.37
N SER A 93 -0.33 10.75 10.58
CA SER A 93 -0.30 12.18 10.88
C SER A 93 -1.38 12.61 11.86
N SER A 94 -2.49 11.87 11.95
CA SER A 94 -3.61 12.13 12.85
C SER A 94 -4.21 10.81 13.35
N PRO A 95 -3.75 10.29 14.50
CA PRO A 95 -4.15 8.98 15.01
C PRO A 95 -5.64 8.81 15.36
N HIS A 96 -6.42 9.90 15.33
CA HIS A 96 -7.84 9.90 15.61
C HIS A 96 -8.70 10.02 14.34
N ASP A 97 -8.07 10.23 13.19
CA ASP A 97 -8.74 10.34 11.90
C ASP A 97 -8.56 9.04 11.10
N SER A 98 -9.55 8.78 10.25
CA SER A 98 -9.53 7.72 9.26
C SER A 98 -9.46 8.30 7.86
N GLU A 99 -8.98 7.50 6.91
CA GLU A 99 -8.86 7.87 5.51
C GLU A 99 -9.19 6.69 4.61
N ASP A 100 -9.72 6.97 3.42
CA ASP A 100 -10.00 5.96 2.42
C ASP A 100 -8.94 6.01 1.32
N LEU A 101 -8.34 4.86 1.02
CA LEU A 101 -7.51 4.69 -0.16
C LEU A 101 -8.36 4.19 -1.31
N TYR A 102 -8.23 4.82 -2.47
CA TYR A 102 -8.92 4.45 -3.70
C TYR A 102 -7.95 3.79 -4.67
N LEU A 103 -8.28 2.58 -5.10
CA LEU A 103 -7.48 1.76 -5.99
C LEU A 103 -8.25 1.52 -7.29
N SER A 104 -7.87 2.28 -8.31
CA SER A 104 -8.33 2.04 -9.68
C SER A 104 -7.59 0.86 -10.28
N LYS A 105 -8.34 -0.01 -10.96
CA LYS A 105 -7.80 -1.18 -11.66
C LYS A 105 -6.71 -0.81 -12.66
N GLN A 106 -5.62 -1.57 -12.67
CA GLN A 106 -4.51 -1.41 -13.61
C GLN A 106 -4.43 -2.61 -14.58
N LEU A 107 -3.82 -2.42 -15.75
CA LEU A 107 -3.74 -3.45 -16.79
C LEU A 107 -2.50 -4.35 -16.72
N ARG A 108 -1.67 -4.22 -15.67
CA ARG A 108 -0.37 -4.90 -15.56
C ARG A 108 -0.34 -5.81 -14.33
N ILE A 109 0.71 -6.63 -14.21
CA ILE A 109 0.93 -7.49 -13.01
C ILE A 109 1.02 -6.69 -11.70
N SER A 110 1.30 -5.38 -11.77
CA SER A 110 1.27 -4.47 -10.64
C SER A 110 -0.13 -4.03 -10.24
N ASP A 111 -1.19 -4.57 -10.84
CA ASP A 111 -2.57 -4.26 -10.48
C ASP A 111 -2.84 -4.51 -9.00
N PRO A 112 -3.17 -3.47 -8.21
CA PRO A 112 -3.41 -3.63 -6.79
C PRO A 112 -4.66 -4.45 -6.50
N ASP A 113 -5.68 -4.38 -7.37
CA ASP A 113 -6.91 -5.15 -7.19
C ASP A 113 -6.66 -6.67 -7.27
N ALA A 114 -5.80 -7.10 -8.20
CA ALA A 114 -5.40 -8.51 -8.32
C ALA A 114 -4.52 -9.01 -7.15
N ALA A 115 -4.05 -8.12 -6.29
CA ALA A 115 -3.18 -8.45 -5.15
C ALA A 115 -3.92 -8.53 -3.81
N LEU A 116 -5.20 -8.14 -3.75
CA LEU A 116 -6.03 -8.05 -2.54
C LEU A 116 -7.11 -9.13 -2.49
#